data_AF-A0AAU4S502-F1
#
_entry.id   AF-A0AAU4S502-F1
#
_cell.length_a   1.000
_cell.length_b   1.000
_cell.length_c   1.000
_cell.angle_alpha   90.00
_cell.angle_beta   90.00
_cell.angle_gamma   90.00
#
_symmetry.space_group_name_H-M   'P 1'
#
loop_
_entity.id
_entity.type
_entity.pdbx_description
1 polymer ?
#
loop_
_entity_poly.entity_id
_entity_poly.type
_entity_poly.pdbx_seq_one_letter_code
_entity_poly.pdbx_strand_id
1 'polypeptide(L)' 'MKPPVGSFVVDTRSGRIGVVMGHEGPYVQLRPCGGGREWDAAPEAVRKATPAERAAHADRAR' A
#
# COMPACT_ATOMS: atom_id res chain seq x y z
N MET A 1 2.80 0.12 -14.88
CA MET A 1 3.98 0.66 -14.16
C MET A 1 3.83 0.37 -12.68
N LYS A 2 4.90 0.06 -11.94
CA LYS A 2 4.81 -0.17 -10.48
C LYS A 2 4.73 1.18 -9.74
N PRO A 3 3.90 1.33 -8.69
CA PRO A 3 3.82 2.57 -7.92
C PRO A 3 5.15 2.87 -7.20
N PRO A 4 5.59 4.14 -7.08
CA PRO A 4 6.86 4.46 -6.43
C PRO A 4 6.83 4.19 -4.92
N VAL A 5 7.99 3.93 -4.34
CA VAL A 5 8.19 3.81 -2.88
C VAL A 5 7.65 5.06 -2.17
N GLY A 6 6.99 4.87 -1.02
CA GLY A 6 6.29 5.90 -0.27
C GLY A 6 4.86 6.17 -0.76
N SER A 7 4.43 5.59 -1.89
CA SER A 7 3.05 5.73 -2.35
C SER A 7 2.08 4.98 -1.45
N PHE A 8 0.93 5.58 -1.16
CA PHE A 8 -0.20 4.87 -0.58
C PHE A 8 -1.00 4.19 -1.69
N VAL A 9 -1.21 2.89 -1.52
CA VAL A 9 -1.94 2.05 -2.48
C VAL A 9 -2.98 1.19 -1.76
N VAL A 10 -4.00 0.80 -2.51
CA VAL A 10 -4.96 -0.22 -2.11
C VAL A 10 -4.57 -1.52 -2.80
N ASP A 11 -4.35 -2.57 -2.01
CA ASP A 11 -4.32 -3.94 -2.51
C ASP A 11 -5.76 -4.37 -2.79
N THR A 12 -6.12 -4.49 -4.07
CA THR A 12 -7.48 -4.77 -4.52
C THR A 12 -7.94 -6.19 -4.19
N ARG A 13 -7.02 -7.11 -3.87
CA ARG A 13 -7.36 -8.49 -3.46
C ARG A 13 -7.90 -8.54 -2.03
N SER A 14 -7.39 -7.67 -1.16
CA SER A 14 -7.71 -7.68 0.28
C SER A 14 -8.46 -6.44 0.75
N GLY A 15 -8.54 -5.39 -0.08
CA GLY A 15 -9.08 -4.08 0.30
C GLY A 15 -8.18 -3.30 1.26
N ARG A 16 -7.00 -3.82 1.60
CA ARG A 16 -6.09 -3.21 2.57
C ARG A 16 -5.33 -2.04 1.94
N ILE A 17 -5.16 -0.97 2.71
CA ILE A 17 -4.30 0.17 2.35
C ILE A 17 -2.91 -0.02 2.96
N GLY A 18 -1.88 0.19 2.15
CA GLY A 18 -0.49 0.14 2.58
C GLY A 18 0.37 1.20 1.89
N VAL A 19 1.55 1.43 2.47
CA VAL A 19 2.62 2.24 1.88
C VAL A 19 3.57 1.31 1.14
N VAL A 20 3.95 1.69 -0.09
CA VAL A 20 4.96 0.96 -0.85
C VAL A 20 6.32 1.12 -0.17
N MET A 21 6.92 0.01 0.23
CA MET A 21 8.26 -0.03 0.84
C MET A 21 9.34 -0.34 -0.19
N GLY A 22 9.01 -1.09 -1.23
CA GLY A 22 9.96 -1.54 -2.23
C GLY A 22 9.32 -2.41 -3.30
N HIS A 23 10.17 -2.97 -4.15
CA HIS A 23 9.78 -3.89 -5.21
C HIS A 23 10.69 -5.11 -5.15
N GLU A 24 10.11 -6.24 -4.77
CA GLU A 24 10.85 -7.50 -4.64
C GLU A 24 10.39 -8.48 -5.71
N GLY A 25 11.29 -8.82 -6.63
CA GLY A 25 10.98 -9.62 -7.81
C GLY A 25 9.75 -9.10 -8.57
N PRO A 26 8.72 -9.94 -8.83
CA PRO A 26 7.53 -9.50 -9.54
C PRO A 26 6.61 -8.62 -8.67
N TYR A 27 6.79 -8.58 -7.35
CA TYR A 27 5.85 -7.99 -6.42
C TYR A 27 6.17 -6.54 -6.04
N VAL A 28 5.19 -5.91 -5.38
CA VAL A 28 5.28 -4.65 -4.65
C VAL A 28 5.19 -4.99 -3.17
N GLN A 29 6.17 -4.57 -2.38
CA GLN A 29 6.17 -4.80 -0.93
C GLN A 29 5.43 -3.65 -0.24
N LEU A 30 4.43 -3.98 0.57
CA LEU A 30 3.56 -3.04 1.25
C LEU A 30 3.66 -3.17 2.76
N ARG A 31 3.50 -2.05 3.48
CA ARG A 31 3.40 -2.00 4.95
C ARG A 31 2.16 -1.23 5.39
N PRO A 32 1.50 -1.59 6.51
CA PRO A 32 0.35 -0.81 6.99
C PRO A 32 0.81 0.56 7.49
N CYS A 33 -0.05 1.57 7.37
CA CYS A 33 0.29 2.97 7.69
C CYS A 33 0.69 3.19 9.16
N GLY A 34 0.12 2.43 10.10
CA GLY A 34 0.47 2.46 11.53
C GLY A 34 1.57 1.47 11.94
N GLY A 35 2.28 0.88 10.97
CA GLY A 35 3.20 -0.22 11.22
C GLY A 35 2.52 -1.58 11.29
N GLY A 36 3.30 -2.63 11.53
CA GLY A 36 2.86 -4.03 11.47
C GLY A 36 3.49 -4.80 10.32
N ARG A 37 3.04 -6.03 10.12
CA ARG A 37 3.66 -6.98 9.19
C ARG A 37 3.50 -6.54 7.73
N GLU A 38 4.61 -6.52 7.01
CA GLU A 38 4.65 -6.29 5.57
C GLU A 38 3.98 -7.44 4.80
N TRP A 39 3.56 -7.14 3.57
CA TRP A 39 3.05 -8.15 2.65
C TRP A 39 3.36 -7.80 1.20
N ASP A 40 3.36 -8.82 0.35
CA ASP A 40 3.58 -8.67 -1.08
C ASP A 40 2.27 -8.61 -1.84
N ALA A 41 2.18 -7.68 -2.78
CA ALA A 41 1.06 -7.52 -3.70
C ALA A 41 1.54 -7.59 -5.15
N ALA A 42 0.70 -8.16 -6.02
CA ALA A 42 0.97 -8.15 -7.45
C ALA A 42 0.79 -6.71 -7.99
N PRO A 43 1.64 -6.22 -8.91
CA PRO A 43 1.53 -4.87 -9.46
C PRO A 43 0.17 -4.54 -10.10
N GLU A 44 -0.50 -5.53 -10.66
CA GLU A 44 -1.85 -5.43 -11.25
C GLU A 44 -2.96 -5.42 -10.18
N ALA A 45 -2.66 -5.90 -8.98
CA ALA A 45 -3.55 -5.90 -7.83
C ALA A 45 -3.37 -4.66 -6.94
N VAL A 46 -2.59 -3.66 -7.37
CA VAL A 46 -2.45 -2.40 -6.64
C VAL A 46 -2.99 -1.23 -7.44
N ARG A 47 -3.74 -0.36 -6.76
CA ARG A 47 -4.11 0.96 -7.28
C ARG A 47 -3.70 2.05 -6.32
N LYS A 48 -3.48 3.28 -6.83
CA LYS A 48 -3.28 4.44 -5.95
C LYS A 48 -4.49 4.61 -5.03
N ALA A 49 -4.23 4.85 -3.75
CA ALA A 49 -5.26 5.25 -2.80
C ALA A 49 -5.71 6.68 -3.12
N THR A 50 -7.01 6.93 -3.04
CA THR A 50 -7.60 8.26 -3.15
C THR A 50 -7.20 9.14 -1.96
N PRO A 51 -7.27 10.48 -2.06
CA PRO A 51 -7.01 11.35 -0.92
C PRO A 51 -7.85 11.03 0.32
N ALA A 52 -9.14 10.70 0.15
CA ALA A 52 -10.03 10.33 1.24
C ALA A 52 -9.62 9.02 1.92
N GLU A 53 -9.26 8.00 1.14
CA GLU A 53 -8.73 6.72 1.65
C GLU A 53 -7.42 6.91 2.41
N ARG A 54 -6.53 7.78 1.92
CA ARG A 54 -5.29 8.12 2.63
C ARG A 54 -5.56 8.82 3.96
N ALA A 55 -6.46 9.80 3.98
CA ALA A 55 -6.79 10.55 5.19
C ALA A 55 -7.38 9.64 6.28
N ALA A 56 -8.32 8.76 5.93
CA ALA A 56 -8.95 7.83 6.87
C ALA A 56 -7.95 6.87 7.56
N HIS A 57 -6.80 6.60 6.94
CA HIS A 57 -5.77 5.72 7.47
C HIS A 57 -4.58 6.44 8.10
N ALA A 58 -4.35 7.72 7.77
CA ALA A 58 -3.36 8.55 8.46
C ALA A 58 -3.78 8.81 9.91
N ASP A 59 -5.08 9.00 10.17
CA ASP A 59 -5.61 9.27 11.52
C ASP A 59 -5.49 8.08 12.48
N ARG A 60 -5.41 6.85 11.97
CA ARG A 60 -5.25 5.62 12.77
C ARG A 60 -3.80 5.31 13.16
N ALA A 61 -2.85 6.11 12.68
CA ALA A 61 -1.43 5.97 12.99
C ALA A 61 -0.94 6.96 14.07
N ARG A 62 -1.84 7.78 14.63
CA ARG A 62 -1.63 8.57 15.86
C ARG A 62 -2.05 7.78 17.08
#